data_AF-A0A1I7GGM1-F1
#
_entry.id   AF-A0A1I7GGM1-F1
#
_cell.length_a   1.000
_cell.length_b   1.000
_cell.length_c   1.000
_cell.angle_alpha   90.00
_cell.angle_beta   90.00
_cell.angle_gamma   90.00
#
_symmetry.space_group_name_H-M   'P 1'
#
loop_
_entity.id
_entity.type
_entity.pdbx_description
1 polymer ?
#
loop_
_entity_poly.entity_id
_entity_poly.type
_entity_poly.pdbx_seq_one_letter_code
_entity_poly.pdbx_strand_id
1 'polypeptide(L)' 'MQAIPQPIANILQLARWAPSGDNTQPWRFEIIDDCHLIIHAFDTRDHCVYDLDGHPSQISLGALLETLSIAAR' A
#
# COMPACT_ATOMS: atom_id res chain seq x y z
N MET A 1 0.16 22.51 2.85
CA MET A 1 0.27 21.06 3.11
C MET A 1 0.79 20.88 4.52
N GLN A 2 0.16 20.04 5.32
CA GLN A 2 0.75 19.63 6.60
C GLN A 2 1.96 18.73 6.32
N ALA A 3 2.98 18.84 7.17
CA ALA A 3 4.15 17.97 7.07
C ALA A 3 3.77 16.54 7.48
N ILE A 4 4.33 15.54 6.79
CA ILE A 4 4.13 14.13 7.13
C ILE A 4 4.94 13.83 8.41
N PRO A 5 4.35 13.21 9.45
CA PRO A 5 5.07 12.78 10.64
C PRO A 5 6.23 11.85 10.27
N GLN A 6 7.43 12.12 10.80
CA GLN A 6 8.65 11.40 10.41
C GLN A 6 8.56 9.87 10.60
N PRO A 7 7.96 9.32 11.68
CA PRO A 7 7.81 7.88 11.81
C PRO A 7 7.00 7.26 10.67
N ILE A 8 5.86 7.87 10.32
CA ILE A 8 5.03 7.43 9.19
C ILE A 8 5.79 7.58 7.88
N ALA A 9 6.50 8.68 7.67
CA ALA A 9 7.30 8.88 6.46
C ALA A 9 8.32 7.73 6.26
N ASN A 10 9.02 7.34 7.33
CA ASN A 10 10.02 6.27 7.29
C ASN A 10 9.38 4.91 6.95
N ILE A 11 8.25 4.58 7.62
CA ILE A 11 7.51 3.34 7.38
C ILE A 11 7.02 3.29 5.92
N LEU A 12 6.41 4.36 5.43
CA LEU A 12 5.88 4.43 4.07
C LEU A 12 6.98 4.40 3.00
N GLN A 13 8.17 4.94 3.28
CA GLN A 13 9.32 4.83 2.36
C GLN A 13 9.77 3.39 2.14
N LEU A 14 9.63 2.53 3.14
CA LEU A 14 9.94 1.11 3.03
C LEU A 14 8.76 0.34 2.41
N ALA A 15 7.55 0.54 2.94
CA ALA A 15 6.39 -0.23 2.56
C ALA A 15 5.91 -0.02 1.11
N ARG A 16 6.13 1.16 0.53
CA ARG A 16 5.75 1.45 -0.86
C ARG A 16 6.39 0.51 -1.90
N TRP A 17 7.46 -0.20 -1.52
CA TRP A 17 8.17 -1.15 -2.37
C TRP A 17 7.64 -2.58 -2.26
N ALA A 18 6.51 -2.80 -1.56
CA ALA A 18 5.85 -4.10 -1.55
C ALA A 18 5.57 -4.60 -2.98
N PRO A 19 5.67 -5.92 -3.24
CA PRO A 19 5.43 -6.47 -4.57
C PRO A 19 3.96 -6.28 -4.97
N SER A 20 3.75 -6.03 -6.26
CA SER A 20 2.41 -5.99 -6.86
C SER A 20 2.43 -6.55 -8.28
N GLY A 21 1.31 -7.14 -8.71
CA GLY A 21 1.15 -7.64 -10.07
C GLY A 21 1.38 -6.54 -11.11
N ASP A 22 2.20 -6.82 -12.12
CA ASP A 22 2.62 -5.86 -13.15
C ASP A 22 3.17 -4.52 -12.58
N ASN A 23 3.67 -4.55 -11.34
CA ASN A 23 4.12 -3.37 -10.59
C ASN A 23 3.07 -2.23 -10.51
N THR A 24 1.79 -2.59 -10.55
CA THR A 24 0.65 -1.65 -10.57
C THR A 24 0.53 -0.81 -9.31
N GLN A 25 1.08 -1.26 -8.17
CA GLN A 25 1.07 -0.56 -6.89
C GLN A 25 -0.33 0.00 -6.54
N PRO A 26 -1.35 -0.87 -6.39
CA PRO A 26 -2.76 -0.45 -6.34
C PRO A 26 -3.18 0.10 -4.96
N TRP A 27 -2.41 1.04 -4.42
CA TRP A 27 -2.61 1.65 -3.11
C TRP A 27 -2.35 3.16 -3.13
N ARG A 28 -3.11 3.89 -2.31
CA ARG A 28 -2.84 5.29 -1.96
C ARG A 28 -2.88 5.44 -0.44
N PHE A 29 -2.01 6.30 0.08
CA PHE A 29 -1.90 6.56 1.50
C PHE A 29 -2.52 7.92 1.84
N GLU A 30 -3.36 7.94 2.86
CA GLU A 30 -3.86 9.15 3.48
C GLU A 30 -3.40 9.16 4.93
N ILE A 31 -2.69 10.21 5.33
CA ILE A 31 -2.12 10.32 6.67
C ILE A 31 -3.10 11.11 7.54
N ILE A 32 -3.50 10.54 8.67
CA ILE A 32 -4.53 11.11 9.54
C ILE A 32 -3.89 11.88 10.69
N ASP A 33 -2.90 11.28 11.35
CA ASP A 33 -2.14 11.88 12.45
C ASP A 33 -0.77 11.21 12.60
N ASP A 34 -0.11 11.41 13.75
CA ASP A 34 1.25 10.91 14.04
C ASP A 34 1.37 9.38 14.07
N CYS A 35 0.28 8.64 14.25
CA CYS A 35 0.29 7.18 14.37
C CYS A 35 -0.76 6.46 13.50
N HIS A 36 -1.63 7.20 12.80
CA HIS A 36 -2.69 6.63 11.99
C HIS A 36 -2.60 7.06 10.53
N LEU A 37 -2.86 6.10 9.64
CA LEU A 37 -3.02 6.32 8.21
C LEU A 37 -4.14 5.42 7.66
N ILE A 38 -4.75 5.84 6.57
CA ILE A 38 -5.70 5.06 5.79
C ILE A 38 -5.00 4.59 4.50
N ILE A 39 -5.23 3.33 4.15
CA ILE A 39 -4.83 2.76 2.86
C ILE A 39 -6.08 2.67 2.00
N HIS A 40 -6.13 3.45 0.93
CA HIS A 40 -7.12 3.30 -0.12
C HIS A 40 -6.61 2.25 -1.09
N ALA A 41 -7.18 1.05 -1.01
CA ALA A 41 -6.84 -0.07 -1.88
C ALA A 41 -7.72 -0.08 -3.13
N PHE A 42 -7.11 -0.44 -4.25
CA PHE A 42 -7.77 -0.57 -5.54
C PHE A 42 -7.52 -1.96 -6.09
N ASP A 43 -8.23 -2.29 -7.16
CA ASP A 43 -7.86 -3.39 -8.02
C ASP A 43 -7.74 -2.91 -9.47
N THR A 44 -7.22 -3.81 -10.30
CA THR A 44 -6.96 -3.57 -11.72
C THR A 44 -7.86 -4.46 -12.60
N ARG A 45 -8.90 -5.09 -12.03
CA ARG A 45 -9.72 -6.12 -12.70
C ARG A 45 -10.39 -5.64 -13.98
N ASP A 46 -10.66 -4.33 -14.07
CA ASP A 46 -11.33 -3.71 -15.23
C ASP A 46 -10.44 -3.67 -16.47
N HIS A 47 -9.11 -3.73 -16.32
CA HIS A 47 -8.16 -3.52 -17.42
C HIS A 47 -6.96 -4.47 -17.43
N CYS A 48 -6.75 -5.24 -16.36
CA CYS A 48 -5.68 -6.22 -16.25
C CYS A 48 -6.24 -7.63 -16.29
N VAL A 49 -5.99 -8.35 -17.40
CA VAL A 49 -6.41 -9.76 -17.56
C VAL A 49 -5.80 -10.67 -16.48
N TYR A 50 -4.64 -10.28 -15.95
CA TYR A 50 -3.97 -11.04 -14.90
C TYR A 50 -4.60 -10.84 -13.53
N ASP A 51 -5.40 -9.80 -13.30
CA ASP A 51 -6.06 -9.50 -12.03
C ASP A 51 -7.46 -10.15 -11.96
N LEU A 52 -7.49 -11.47 -12.12
CA LEU A 52 -8.71 -12.26 -12.13
C LEU A 52 -9.48 -12.06 -10.81
N ASP A 53 -10.70 -11.55 -10.94
CA ASP A 53 -11.60 -11.21 -9.83
C ASP A 53 -10.99 -10.27 -8.77
N GLY A 54 -9.89 -9.58 -9.10
CA GLY A 54 -9.16 -8.71 -8.17
C GLY A 54 -8.31 -9.46 -7.13
N HIS A 55 -8.17 -10.79 -7.20
CA HIS A 55 -7.43 -11.54 -6.20
C HIS A 55 -5.93 -11.19 -6.17
N PRO A 56 -5.23 -11.06 -7.31
CA PRO A 56 -3.84 -10.58 -7.31
C PRO A 56 -3.66 -9.19 -6.69
N SER A 57 -4.62 -8.27 -6.89
CA SER A 57 -4.63 -6.99 -6.18
C SER A 57 -4.78 -7.15 -4.67
N GLN A 58 -5.64 -8.06 -4.20
CA GLN A 58 -5.76 -8.38 -2.76
C GLN A 58 -4.47 -8.98 -2.19
N ILE A 59 -3.80 -9.87 -2.93
CA ILE A 59 -2.50 -10.44 -2.52
C ILE A 59 -1.45 -9.33 -2.40
N SER A 60 -1.42 -8.41 -3.37
CA SER A 60 -0.51 -7.26 -3.38
C SER A 60 -0.76 -6.36 -2.17
N LEU A 61 -2.03 -6.12 -1.81
CA LEU A 61 -2.39 -5.38 -0.60
C LEU A 61 -1.96 -6.11 0.67
N GLY A 62 -2.12 -7.43 0.74
CA GLY A 62 -1.62 -8.23 1.85
C GLY A 62 -0.10 -8.11 2.02
N ALA A 63 0.64 -8.14 0.92
CA ALA A 63 2.09 -7.93 0.93
C ALA A 63 2.46 -6.51 1.41
N LEU A 64 1.70 -5.47 1.02
CA LEU A 64 1.87 -4.12 1.54
C LEU A 64 1.66 -4.06 3.06
N LEU A 65 0.57 -4.66 3.57
CA LEU A 65 0.24 -4.66 4.99
C LEU A 65 1.33 -5.35 5.84
N GLU A 66 1.85 -6.48 5.37
CA GLU A 66 2.96 -7.15 6.06
C GLU A 66 4.25 -6.31 6.00
N THR A 67 4.53 -5.66 4.87
CA THR A 67 5.71 -4.78 4.77
C THR A 67 5.61 -3.57 5.69
N LEU A 68 4.41 -2.98 5.84
CA LEU A 68 4.14 -1.94 6.85
C LEU A 68 4.40 -2.44 8.27
N SER A 69 3.90 -3.64 8.60
CA SER A 69 4.10 -4.28 9.90
C SER A 69 5.59 -4.50 10.21
N ILE A 70 6.37 -4.99 9.24
CA ILE A 70 7.82 -5.19 9.38
C ILE A 70 8.55 -3.84 9.54
N ALA A 71 8.21 -2.83 8.75
CA ALA A 71 8.85 -1.51 8.78
C ALA A 71 8.55 -0.73 10.07
N ALA A 72 7.46 -1.07 10.78
CA ALA A 72 7.06 -0.44 12.03
C ALA A 72 7.69 -1.06 13.29
N ARG A 73 8.48 -2.13 13.15
CA ARG A 73 9.23 -2.76 14.25
C ARG A 73 10.48 -1.97 14.61
#